data_AF-T1DV11-F1
#
_entry.id   AF-T1DV11-F1
#
_cell.length_a   1.000
_cell.length_b   1.000
_cell.length_c   1.000
_cell.angle_alpha   90.00
_cell.angle_beta   90.00
_cell.angle_gamma   90.00
#
_symmetry.space_group_name_H-M   'P 1'
#
loop_
_entity.id
_entity.type
_entity.pdbx_description
1 polymer ?
#
loop_
_entity_poly.entity_id
_entity_poly.type
_entity_poly.pdbx_seq_one_letter_code
_entity_poly.pdbx_strand_id
1 'polypeptide(L)'
;MIGFYLLGQSDCDNPNAISKQQLQLWEQEGIITYLGQSDDVRPFIMQSLCVVLPSFYKEGVPRILLEAMSMGKPIITANVAGCKECVAPPFKRIQNFLVGQNGILIAPKDRQALSQAMQYIQNLSLSQIKQMGKNGRAYAMSRFCISRIIQSYQCVVKNLKQSQNNPPNQAIAFVSNTCYGMYNFRLQVMRAFYRDGFEIHILAPLDSSSKALKREGFRLHHIDIDSKGLNPLKDIKSAYQIYVALKNIKPKIVFNYTIKPAIYGSFVANTLKLPNIAVITGLGYVFVSGGWKKRILRALVCGMYRVALFKTTQVWFLNPDDKAEFLQYKNISSHKARLLDSEGVDTTFFSPQVSLPPIQNLNCNQTPQHKEIIFLLVARMLWDKGVGEFVEAARMIKKSNTATSSGGGANIRFWLLGNLNVANPSVIPKSQIEQWHNEGIIEYLGQSDDVRPYLRASSCVVLPSYREGMPMSLLEAMSMGKPIITTNTSGCKELVRNGFNGFICEPKNAHSLYEAMQNFINTPLQQRQKIGKQSRQIVLRKYDKSLILKQYTQTLHSICQDKKS
;
A
#
# COMPACT_ATOMS: atom_id res chain seq x y z
N MET A 1 -8.01 -32.04 -40.48
CA MET A 1 -7.38 -30.87 -41.10
C MET A 1 -7.64 -29.67 -40.19
N ILE A 2 -6.66 -28.79 -39.97
CA ILE A 2 -6.84 -27.57 -39.15
C ILE A 2 -7.10 -26.42 -40.10
N GLY A 3 -8.22 -25.72 -39.90
CA GLY A 3 -8.56 -24.51 -40.64
C GLY A 3 -8.46 -23.27 -39.75
N PHE A 4 -8.04 -22.15 -40.33
CA PHE A 4 -8.05 -20.84 -39.68
C PHE A 4 -9.23 -20.04 -40.20
N TYR A 5 -10.24 -19.84 -39.36
CA TYR A 5 -11.47 -19.16 -39.74
C TYR A 5 -11.43 -17.71 -39.21
N LEU A 6 -11.55 -16.74 -40.10
CA LEU A 6 -11.60 -15.32 -39.74
C LEU A 6 -13.05 -14.82 -39.81
N LEU A 7 -13.53 -14.26 -38.71
CA LEU A 7 -14.85 -13.62 -38.60
C LEU A 7 -14.66 -12.17 -38.18
N GLY A 8 -15.25 -11.24 -38.92
CA GLY A 8 -15.16 -9.80 -38.68
C GLY A 8 -15.44 -8.97 -39.93
N GLN A 9 -15.81 -7.71 -39.72
CA GLN A 9 -16.03 -6.77 -40.81
C GLN A 9 -14.71 -6.43 -41.52
N SER A 10 -14.75 -6.42 -42.86
CA SER A 10 -13.70 -5.89 -43.74
C SER A 10 -14.07 -4.48 -44.21
N ASP A 11 -13.07 -3.71 -44.66
CA ASP A 11 -13.26 -2.35 -45.19
C ASP A 11 -14.06 -1.42 -44.26
N CYS A 12 -13.89 -1.55 -42.93
CA CYS A 12 -14.53 -0.62 -41.99
C CYS A 12 -13.83 0.73 -41.95
N ASP A 13 -14.49 1.75 -41.39
CA ASP A 13 -13.95 3.11 -41.20
C ASP A 13 -12.85 3.15 -40.12
N ASN A 14 -11.81 2.35 -40.29
CA ASN A 14 -10.63 2.26 -39.45
C ASN A 14 -9.39 2.26 -40.35
N PRO A 15 -8.40 3.14 -40.11
CA PRO A 15 -7.18 3.20 -40.93
C PRO A 15 -6.35 1.90 -40.92
N ASN A 16 -6.63 0.98 -39.99
CA ASN A 16 -6.00 -0.35 -39.91
C ASN A 16 -6.95 -1.49 -40.31
N ALA A 17 -8.07 -1.19 -40.96
CA ALA A 17 -8.98 -2.21 -41.47
C ALA A 17 -8.26 -3.10 -42.50
N ILE A 18 -8.53 -4.40 -42.44
CA ILE A 18 -8.05 -5.34 -43.46
C ILE A 18 -8.99 -5.24 -44.66
N SER A 19 -8.43 -5.02 -45.84
CA SER A 19 -9.22 -4.88 -47.05
C SER A 19 -9.82 -6.21 -47.52
N LYS A 20 -10.97 -6.18 -48.19
CA LYS A 20 -11.53 -7.38 -48.83
C LYS A 20 -10.55 -8.05 -49.80
N GLN A 21 -9.78 -7.24 -50.54
CA GLN A 21 -8.76 -7.74 -51.46
C GLN A 21 -7.68 -8.56 -50.72
N GLN A 22 -7.22 -8.09 -49.55
CA GLN A 22 -6.22 -8.81 -48.77
C GLN A 22 -6.78 -10.13 -48.19
N LEU A 23 -8.04 -10.14 -47.78
CA LEU A 23 -8.71 -11.36 -47.29
C LEU A 23 -8.87 -12.40 -48.40
N GLN A 24 -9.33 -11.99 -49.58
CA GLN A 24 -9.44 -12.87 -50.75
C GLN A 24 -8.10 -13.49 -51.13
N LEU A 25 -7.02 -12.72 -51.04
CA LEU A 25 -5.67 -13.22 -51.30
C LEU A 25 -5.27 -14.33 -50.31
N TRP A 26 -5.49 -14.13 -49.00
CA TRP A 26 -5.21 -15.17 -48.00
C TRP A 26 -6.13 -16.41 -48.11
N GLU A 27 -7.37 -16.25 -48.59
CA GLU A 27 -8.26 -17.37 -48.90
C GLU A 27 -7.78 -18.16 -50.13
N GLN A 28 -7.36 -17.48 -51.19
CA GLN A 28 -6.80 -18.11 -52.40
C GLN A 28 -5.50 -18.86 -52.11
N GLU A 29 -4.67 -18.35 -51.20
CA GLU A 29 -3.48 -19.02 -50.69
C GLU A 29 -3.78 -20.20 -49.75
N GLY A 30 -5.06 -20.42 -49.39
CA GLY A 30 -5.49 -21.48 -48.50
C GLY A 30 -5.06 -21.28 -47.04
N ILE A 31 -4.69 -20.06 -46.65
CA ILE A 31 -4.23 -19.74 -45.28
C ILE A 31 -5.41 -19.64 -44.33
N ILE A 32 -6.51 -19.04 -44.79
CA ILE A 32 -7.72 -18.80 -44.01
C ILE A 32 -9.00 -19.19 -44.76
N THR A 33 -10.10 -19.26 -44.02
CA THR A 33 -11.46 -19.14 -44.56
C THR A 33 -12.11 -17.91 -43.95
N TYR A 34 -12.49 -16.94 -44.77
CA TYR A 34 -13.16 -15.72 -44.32
C TYR A 34 -14.66 -15.95 -44.22
N LEU A 35 -15.19 -15.78 -43.01
CA LEU A 35 -16.59 -16.04 -42.68
C LEU A 35 -17.48 -14.79 -42.78
N GLY A 36 -16.90 -13.63 -43.14
CA GLY A 36 -17.62 -12.36 -43.18
C GLY A 36 -17.88 -11.77 -41.79
N GLN A 37 -18.90 -10.91 -41.70
CA GLN A 37 -19.41 -10.34 -40.45
C GLN A 37 -20.64 -11.12 -39.98
N SER A 38 -20.79 -11.26 -38.67
CA SER A 38 -21.99 -11.81 -38.05
C SER A 38 -22.35 -11.05 -36.78
N ASP A 39 -23.64 -10.83 -36.58
CA ASP A 39 -24.18 -10.31 -35.31
C ASP A 39 -24.29 -11.40 -34.24
N ASP A 40 -24.32 -12.67 -34.66
CA ASP A 40 -24.30 -13.84 -33.77
C ASP A 40 -23.06 -14.70 -34.01
N VAL A 41 -22.11 -14.62 -33.08
CA VAL A 41 -20.86 -15.36 -33.14
C VAL A 41 -20.98 -16.79 -32.59
N ARG A 42 -22.10 -17.14 -31.93
CA ARG A 42 -22.25 -18.42 -31.21
C ARG A 42 -22.06 -19.65 -32.11
N PRO A 43 -22.64 -19.74 -33.32
CA PRO A 43 -22.46 -20.91 -34.18
C PRO A 43 -20.98 -21.16 -34.51
N PHE A 44 -20.23 -20.09 -34.76
CA PHE A 44 -18.80 -20.15 -35.10
C PHE A 44 -17.94 -20.54 -33.89
N ILE A 45 -18.20 -19.94 -32.73
CA ILE A 45 -17.51 -20.30 -31.48
C ILE A 45 -17.77 -21.77 -31.14
N MET A 46 -19.00 -22.24 -31.28
CA MET A 46 -19.38 -23.62 -30.99
C MET A 46 -18.55 -24.64 -31.80
N GLN A 47 -18.30 -24.34 -33.07
CA GLN A 47 -17.53 -25.18 -33.98
C GLN A 47 -16.00 -25.01 -33.83
N SER A 48 -15.54 -23.89 -33.26
CA SER A 48 -14.11 -23.63 -33.05
C SER A 48 -13.49 -24.53 -31.98
N LEU A 49 -12.20 -24.88 -32.15
CA LEU A 49 -11.41 -25.53 -31.10
C LEU A 49 -10.98 -24.52 -30.01
N CYS A 50 -10.63 -23.31 -30.45
CA CYS A 50 -10.10 -22.22 -29.64
C CYS A 50 -10.42 -20.89 -30.35
N VAL A 51 -10.66 -19.84 -29.57
CA VAL A 51 -10.89 -18.49 -30.10
C VAL A 51 -9.64 -17.64 -29.92
N VAL A 52 -9.19 -16.98 -30.97
CA VAL A 52 -7.94 -16.22 -31.00
C VAL A 52 -8.24 -14.74 -31.25
N LEU A 53 -7.77 -13.88 -30.35
CA LEU A 53 -7.83 -12.42 -30.51
C LEU A 53 -6.48 -11.81 -30.10
N PRO A 54 -5.53 -11.65 -31.03
CA PRO A 54 -4.20 -11.10 -30.75
C PRO A 54 -4.20 -9.56 -30.78
N SER A 55 -5.28 -8.92 -30.31
CA SER A 55 -5.42 -7.46 -30.28
C SER A 55 -4.34 -6.84 -29.39
N PHE A 56 -3.61 -5.85 -29.91
CA PHE A 56 -2.63 -5.07 -29.14
C PHE A 56 -3.17 -3.68 -28.77
N TYR A 57 -4.43 -3.38 -29.09
CA TYR A 57 -5.08 -2.15 -28.68
C TYR A 57 -5.47 -2.21 -27.21
N LYS A 58 -5.26 -1.10 -26.50
CA LYS A 58 -5.71 -0.93 -25.12
C LYS A 58 -7.18 -0.52 -25.14
N GLU A 59 -8.04 -1.51 -25.26
CA GLU A 59 -9.50 -1.34 -25.16
C GLU A 59 -10.02 -1.97 -23.86
N GLY A 60 -11.33 -1.85 -23.62
CA GLY A 60 -11.98 -2.59 -22.54
C GLY A 60 -11.84 -4.11 -22.70
N VAL A 61 -12.45 -4.89 -21.81
CA VAL A 61 -12.42 -6.35 -21.93
C VAL A 61 -13.12 -6.79 -23.22
N PRO A 62 -12.44 -7.45 -24.18
CA PRO A 62 -13.04 -7.76 -25.48
C PRO A 62 -14.21 -8.74 -25.35
N ARG A 63 -15.36 -8.38 -25.93
CA ARG A 63 -16.60 -9.15 -25.83
C ARG A 63 -16.45 -10.57 -26.37
N ILE A 64 -15.77 -10.74 -27.51
CA ILE A 64 -15.56 -12.05 -28.15
C ILE A 64 -14.81 -13.04 -27.25
N LEU A 65 -13.87 -12.56 -26.43
CA LEU A 65 -13.16 -13.40 -25.46
C LEU A 65 -14.10 -13.87 -24.34
N LEU A 66 -15.00 -12.99 -23.87
CA LEU A 66 -16.01 -13.34 -22.87
C LEU A 66 -17.02 -14.35 -23.41
N GLU A 67 -17.46 -14.18 -24.66
CA GLU A 67 -18.37 -15.10 -25.34
C GLU A 67 -17.72 -16.48 -25.51
N ALA A 68 -16.46 -16.53 -25.98
CA ALA A 68 -15.70 -17.76 -26.09
C ALA A 68 -15.58 -18.50 -24.76
N MET A 69 -15.15 -17.80 -23.71
CA MET A 69 -15.05 -18.38 -22.36
C MET A 69 -16.40 -18.88 -21.85
N SER A 70 -17.48 -18.10 -22.05
CA SER A 70 -18.83 -18.45 -21.60
C SER A 70 -19.35 -19.70 -22.30
N MET A 71 -18.98 -19.90 -23.56
CA MET A 71 -19.27 -21.11 -24.35
C MET A 71 -18.30 -22.27 -24.07
N GLY A 72 -17.39 -22.11 -23.12
CA GLY A 72 -16.45 -23.14 -22.72
C GLY A 72 -15.37 -23.42 -23.76
N LYS A 73 -14.92 -22.38 -24.47
CA LYS A 73 -13.81 -22.46 -25.41
C LYS A 73 -12.55 -21.85 -24.81
N PRO A 74 -11.37 -22.49 -24.97
CA PRO A 74 -10.10 -21.85 -24.66
C PRO A 74 -9.88 -20.60 -25.53
N ILE A 75 -9.07 -19.69 -25.01
CA ILE A 75 -8.72 -18.45 -25.71
C ILE A 75 -7.21 -18.27 -25.86
N ILE A 76 -6.78 -17.64 -26.95
CA ILE A 76 -5.41 -17.10 -27.11
C ILE A 76 -5.53 -15.59 -27.33
N THR A 77 -4.84 -14.80 -26.51
CA THR A 77 -4.91 -13.34 -26.61
C THR A 77 -3.60 -12.65 -26.19
N ALA A 78 -3.46 -11.36 -26.47
CA ALA A 78 -2.25 -10.62 -26.15
C ALA A 78 -2.18 -10.21 -24.68
N ASN A 79 -0.95 -10.12 -24.15
CA ASN A 79 -0.64 -9.64 -22.81
C ASN A 79 -0.69 -8.11 -22.73
N VAL A 80 -1.86 -7.56 -23.03
CA VAL A 80 -2.18 -6.13 -22.94
C VAL A 80 -3.41 -5.94 -22.05
N ALA A 81 -3.61 -4.73 -21.52
CA ALA A 81 -4.79 -4.43 -20.71
C ALA A 81 -6.08 -4.65 -21.53
N GLY A 82 -7.13 -5.15 -20.87
CA GLY A 82 -8.37 -5.60 -21.49
C GLY A 82 -8.31 -7.09 -21.82
N CYS A 83 -7.34 -7.49 -22.63
CA CYS A 83 -7.13 -8.87 -23.07
C CYS A 83 -6.60 -9.77 -21.94
N LYS A 84 -5.59 -9.30 -21.20
CA LYS A 84 -4.90 -10.12 -20.17
C LYS A 84 -5.84 -10.54 -19.03
N GLU A 85 -6.85 -9.73 -18.71
CA GLU A 85 -7.84 -10.00 -17.67
C GLU A 85 -8.77 -11.18 -18.01
N CYS A 86 -8.81 -11.61 -19.28
CA CYS A 86 -9.57 -12.79 -19.70
C CYS A 86 -8.85 -14.11 -19.38
N VAL A 87 -7.53 -14.11 -19.14
CA VAL A 87 -6.79 -15.35 -18.87
C VAL A 87 -6.55 -15.51 -17.36
N ALA A 88 -7.10 -16.57 -16.80
CA ALA A 88 -7.09 -16.87 -15.38
C ALA A 88 -5.72 -17.39 -14.91
N PRO A 89 -5.16 -16.81 -13.82
CA PRO A 89 -3.93 -17.31 -13.19
C PRO A 89 -4.19 -18.63 -12.44
N PRO A 90 -3.17 -19.42 -12.06
CA PRO A 90 -1.74 -19.14 -12.18
C PRO A 90 -1.23 -19.30 -13.62
N PHE A 91 -0.14 -18.60 -13.92
CA PHE A 91 0.50 -18.66 -15.24
C PHE A 91 1.72 -19.57 -15.21
N LYS A 92 1.82 -20.48 -16.19
CA LYS A 92 3.01 -21.25 -16.49
C LYS A 92 3.66 -20.68 -17.75
N ARG A 93 4.93 -20.29 -17.68
CA ARG A 93 5.67 -19.86 -18.87
C ARG A 93 6.09 -21.06 -19.70
N ILE A 94 5.78 -21.02 -21.00
CA ILE A 94 6.22 -22.00 -21.99
C ILE A 94 6.83 -21.20 -23.13
N GLN A 95 8.12 -21.36 -23.36
CA GLN A 95 8.87 -20.59 -24.35
C GLN A 95 8.65 -19.06 -24.14
N ASN A 96 8.08 -18.37 -25.13
CA ASN A 96 7.81 -16.92 -25.11
C ASN A 96 6.37 -16.54 -24.73
N PHE A 97 5.48 -17.49 -24.39
CA PHE A 97 4.10 -17.21 -23.98
C PHE A 97 3.77 -17.72 -22.56
N LEU A 98 2.61 -17.31 -22.03
CA LEU A 98 2.12 -17.69 -20.70
C LEU A 98 0.82 -18.49 -20.83
N VAL A 99 0.80 -19.70 -20.28
CA VAL A 99 -0.41 -20.53 -20.21
C VAL A 99 -1.09 -20.33 -18.87
N GLY A 100 -2.34 -19.86 -18.89
CA GLY A 100 -3.23 -19.80 -17.72
C GLY A 100 -4.19 -20.99 -17.67
N GLN A 101 -5.15 -20.95 -16.74
CA GLN A 101 -6.09 -22.06 -16.53
C GLN A 101 -7.07 -22.27 -17.70
N ASN A 102 -7.37 -21.22 -18.46
CA ASN A 102 -8.41 -21.17 -19.49
C ASN A 102 -7.93 -20.66 -20.85
N GLY A 103 -6.65 -20.29 -20.99
CA GLY A 103 -6.16 -19.68 -22.20
C GLY A 103 -4.67 -19.34 -22.14
N ILE A 104 -4.20 -18.65 -23.17
CA ILE A 104 -2.80 -18.31 -23.38
C ILE A 104 -2.63 -16.81 -23.60
N LEU A 105 -1.62 -16.23 -22.97
CA LEU A 105 -1.17 -14.86 -23.20
C LEU A 105 0.12 -14.84 -24.02
N ILE A 106 0.09 -14.12 -25.13
CA ILE A 106 1.26 -13.87 -25.99
C ILE A 106 1.73 -12.42 -25.86
N ALA A 107 2.98 -12.12 -26.20
CA ALA A 107 3.41 -10.72 -26.30
C ALA A 107 2.68 -10.02 -27.46
N PRO A 108 2.33 -8.73 -27.33
CA PRO A 108 1.70 -7.99 -28.43
C PRO A 108 2.64 -7.93 -29.65
N LYS A 109 2.07 -8.10 -30.84
CA LYS A 109 2.80 -8.14 -32.13
C LYS A 109 3.83 -9.28 -32.27
N ASP A 110 3.79 -10.29 -31.41
CA ASP A 110 4.68 -11.46 -31.48
C ASP A 110 4.04 -12.60 -32.30
N ARG A 111 4.36 -12.64 -33.59
CA ARG A 111 3.86 -13.67 -34.53
C ARG A 111 4.36 -15.07 -34.18
N GLN A 112 5.58 -15.17 -33.66
CA GLN A 112 6.18 -16.44 -33.28
C GLN A 112 5.49 -17.03 -32.04
N ALA A 113 5.26 -16.20 -31.01
CA ALA A 113 4.48 -16.61 -29.84
C ALA A 113 3.06 -17.03 -30.21
N LEU A 114 2.41 -16.31 -31.15
CA LEU A 114 1.07 -16.66 -31.61
C LEU A 114 1.05 -18.06 -32.26
N SER A 115 1.98 -18.31 -33.19
CA SER A 115 2.11 -19.60 -33.86
C SER A 115 2.38 -20.74 -32.86
N GLN A 116 3.31 -20.54 -31.93
CA GLN A 116 3.65 -21.53 -30.91
C GLN A 116 2.49 -21.78 -29.93
N ALA A 117 1.72 -20.74 -29.58
CA ALA A 117 0.52 -20.88 -28.76
C ALA A 117 -0.59 -21.68 -29.47
N MET A 118 -0.78 -21.48 -30.78
CA MET A 118 -1.72 -22.26 -31.58
C MET A 118 -1.30 -23.74 -31.65
N GLN A 119 -0.01 -24.01 -31.91
CA GLN A 119 0.55 -25.36 -31.90
C GLN A 119 0.43 -26.03 -30.52
N TYR A 120 0.61 -25.26 -29.45
CA TYR A 120 0.42 -25.77 -28.09
C TYR A 120 -1.01 -26.27 -27.87
N ILE A 121 -2.03 -25.48 -28.23
CA ILE A 121 -3.43 -25.90 -28.12
C ILE A 121 -3.74 -27.10 -29.01
N GLN A 122 -3.21 -27.13 -30.24
CA GLN A 122 -3.36 -28.26 -31.17
C GLN A 122 -2.85 -29.57 -30.58
N ASN A 123 -1.74 -29.53 -29.83
CA ASN A 123 -1.10 -30.70 -29.25
C ASN A 123 -1.74 -31.16 -27.93
N LEU A 124 -2.72 -30.43 -27.39
CA LEU A 124 -3.46 -30.86 -26.21
C LEU A 124 -4.48 -31.94 -26.57
N SER A 125 -4.71 -32.86 -25.63
CA SER A 125 -5.80 -33.82 -25.76
C SER A 125 -7.16 -33.12 -25.69
N LEU A 126 -8.20 -33.73 -26.29
CA LEU A 126 -9.57 -33.20 -26.22
C LEU A 126 -10.06 -33.03 -24.77
N SER A 127 -9.60 -33.86 -23.82
CA SER A 127 -9.95 -33.71 -22.41
C SER A 127 -9.31 -32.47 -21.78
N GLN A 128 -8.04 -32.18 -22.11
CA GLN A 128 -7.35 -30.97 -21.66
C GLN A 128 -8.01 -29.70 -22.22
N ILE A 129 -8.36 -29.70 -23.50
CA ILE A 129 -9.06 -28.59 -24.16
C ILE A 129 -10.43 -28.33 -23.52
N LYS A 130 -11.22 -29.40 -23.30
CA LYS A 130 -12.50 -29.32 -22.58
C LYS A 130 -12.33 -28.77 -21.16
N GLN A 131 -11.27 -29.19 -20.46
CA GLN A 131 -11.00 -28.70 -19.11
C GLN A 131 -10.62 -27.21 -19.10
N MET A 132 -9.75 -26.76 -20.02
CA MET A 132 -9.44 -25.34 -20.18
C MET A 132 -10.70 -24.52 -20.48
N GLY A 133 -11.58 -25.04 -21.35
CA GLY A 133 -12.88 -24.46 -21.63
C GLY A 133 -13.78 -24.35 -20.39
N LYS A 134 -13.91 -25.44 -19.60
CA LYS A 134 -14.68 -25.46 -18.35
C LYS A 134 -14.16 -24.43 -17.34
N ASN A 135 -12.84 -24.31 -17.21
CA ASN A 135 -12.19 -23.30 -16.38
C ASN A 135 -12.53 -21.89 -16.89
N GLY A 136 -12.51 -21.67 -18.21
CA GLY A 136 -12.89 -20.41 -18.84
C GLY A 136 -14.32 -20.02 -18.52
N ARG A 137 -15.27 -20.96 -18.63
CA ARG A 137 -16.68 -20.71 -18.29
C ARG A 137 -16.86 -20.38 -16.82
N ALA A 138 -16.24 -21.13 -15.92
CA ALA A 138 -16.28 -20.86 -14.48
C ALA A 138 -15.69 -19.47 -14.17
N TYR A 139 -14.57 -19.12 -14.81
CA TYR A 139 -13.94 -17.82 -14.66
C TYR A 139 -14.86 -16.69 -15.16
N ALA A 140 -15.46 -16.85 -16.34
CA ALA A 140 -16.43 -15.91 -16.91
C ALA A 140 -17.64 -15.69 -16.01
N MET A 141 -18.24 -16.77 -15.50
CA MET A 141 -19.36 -16.68 -14.56
C MET A 141 -18.97 -15.98 -13.25
N SER A 142 -17.77 -16.26 -12.72
CA SER A 142 -17.33 -15.68 -11.47
C SER A 142 -17.02 -14.18 -11.56
N ARG A 143 -16.53 -13.71 -12.72
CA ARG A 143 -15.94 -12.37 -12.87
C ARG A 143 -16.75 -11.43 -13.76
N PHE A 144 -17.39 -11.95 -14.81
CA PHE A 144 -17.98 -11.15 -15.90
C PHE A 144 -19.49 -11.38 -16.09
N CYS A 145 -20.14 -12.19 -15.25
CA CYS A 145 -21.57 -12.46 -15.36
C CYS A 145 -22.41 -11.17 -15.27
N ILE A 146 -23.38 -11.02 -16.19
CA ILE A 146 -24.30 -9.88 -16.25
C ILE A 146 -25.02 -9.69 -14.92
N SER A 147 -25.50 -10.75 -14.26
CA SER A 147 -26.17 -10.65 -12.97
C SER A 147 -25.28 -10.00 -11.90
N ARG A 148 -23.96 -10.24 -11.94
CA ARG A 148 -22.99 -9.61 -11.03
C ARG A 148 -22.76 -8.14 -11.38
N ILE A 149 -22.70 -7.82 -12.67
CA ILE A 149 -22.60 -6.43 -13.15
C ILE A 149 -23.86 -5.66 -12.73
N ILE A 150 -25.04 -6.21 -12.99
CA ILE A 150 -26.33 -5.67 -12.54
C ILE A 150 -26.35 -5.51 -11.02
N GLN A 151 -25.95 -6.51 -10.24
CA GLN A 151 -25.85 -6.39 -8.79
C GLN A 151 -24.90 -5.27 -8.37
N SER A 152 -23.80 -5.06 -9.09
CA SER A 152 -22.85 -3.98 -8.81
C SER A 152 -23.47 -2.61 -9.10
N TYR A 153 -24.16 -2.44 -10.24
CA TYR A 153 -24.92 -1.22 -10.56
C TYR A 153 -26.09 -1.00 -9.59
N GLN A 154 -26.86 -2.04 -9.28
CA GLN A 154 -27.95 -1.99 -8.31
C GLN A 154 -27.44 -1.65 -6.92
N CYS A 155 -26.27 -2.16 -6.50
CA CYS A 155 -25.63 -1.77 -5.25
C CYS A 155 -25.27 -0.29 -5.26
N VAL A 156 -24.67 0.22 -6.33
CA VAL A 156 -24.35 1.65 -6.49
C VAL A 156 -25.61 2.51 -6.46
N VAL A 157 -26.63 2.17 -7.25
CA VAL A 157 -27.91 2.89 -7.29
C VAL A 157 -28.65 2.80 -5.96
N LYS A 158 -28.62 1.65 -5.27
CA LYS A 158 -29.19 1.47 -3.94
C LYS A 158 -28.45 2.32 -2.91
N ASN A 159 -27.12 2.40 -2.99
CA ASN A 159 -26.32 3.27 -2.12
C ASN A 159 -26.61 4.76 -2.41
N LEU A 160 -26.81 5.15 -3.67
CA LEU A 160 -27.21 6.51 -4.06
C LEU A 160 -28.65 6.85 -3.63
N LYS A 161 -29.58 5.90 -3.68
CA LYS A 161 -30.95 6.08 -3.17
C LYS A 161 -31.00 6.05 -1.65
N GLN A 162 -30.19 5.21 -1.01
CA GLN A 162 -30.04 5.17 0.45
C GLN A 162 -29.34 6.43 0.98
N SER A 163 -28.42 7.05 0.24
CA SER A 163 -27.86 8.35 0.65
C SER A 163 -28.88 9.49 0.58
N GLN A 164 -29.94 9.36 -0.21
CA GLN A 164 -31.05 10.32 -0.28
C GLN A 164 -32.19 10.02 0.73
N ASN A 165 -32.39 8.75 1.12
CA ASN A 165 -33.49 8.31 2.00
C ASN A 165 -33.01 7.71 3.35
N ASN A 166 -31.77 7.93 3.76
CA ASN A 166 -31.30 7.45 5.06
C ASN A 166 -32.02 8.18 6.21
N PRO A 167 -32.38 7.49 7.31
CA PRO A 167 -32.83 8.15 8.53
C PRO A 167 -31.75 9.13 9.02
N PRO A 168 -32.11 10.17 9.79
CA PRO A 168 -31.15 11.20 10.16
C PRO A 168 -29.98 10.58 10.95
N ASN A 169 -28.77 10.97 10.57
CA ASN A 169 -27.54 10.88 11.37
C ASN A 169 -27.06 9.48 11.80
N GLN A 170 -26.16 8.90 11.01
CA GLN A 170 -25.18 7.95 11.54
C GLN A 170 -23.78 8.56 11.42
N ALA A 171 -23.37 9.26 12.48
CA ALA A 171 -22.04 9.86 12.55
C ALA A 171 -21.00 8.86 13.08
N ILE A 172 -19.77 8.95 12.56
CA ILE A 172 -18.57 8.33 13.11
C ILE A 172 -17.60 9.44 13.51
N ALA A 173 -17.07 9.38 14.73
CA ALA A 173 -16.10 10.35 15.22
C ALA A 173 -14.68 9.79 15.25
N PHE A 174 -13.70 10.59 14.82
CA PHE A 174 -12.28 10.30 14.87
C PHE A 174 -11.59 11.36 15.71
N VAL A 175 -10.92 10.97 16.80
CA VAL A 175 -10.21 11.88 17.71
C VAL A 175 -8.70 11.68 17.56
N SER A 176 -7.97 12.75 17.26
CA SER A 176 -6.53 12.68 16.95
C SER A 176 -5.77 13.92 17.42
N ASN A 177 -4.46 13.79 17.60
CA ASN A 177 -3.56 14.90 17.95
C ASN A 177 -3.39 15.94 16.83
N THR A 178 -3.65 15.58 15.56
CA THR A 178 -3.45 16.47 14.41
C THR A 178 -4.41 16.13 13.28
N CYS A 179 -4.79 17.12 12.48
CA CYS A 179 -5.48 16.90 11.20
C CYS A 179 -4.51 16.29 10.17
N TYR A 180 -3.22 16.63 10.21
CA TYR A 180 -2.18 16.03 9.37
C TYR A 180 -2.15 14.50 9.48
N GLY A 181 -2.16 13.96 10.71
CA GLY A 181 -2.16 12.51 10.94
C GLY A 181 -3.45 11.84 10.48
N MET A 182 -4.58 12.56 10.47
CA MET A 182 -5.84 12.04 9.93
C MET A 182 -5.81 12.00 8.41
N TYR A 183 -5.32 13.06 7.77
CA TYR A 183 -5.22 13.16 6.33
C TYR A 183 -4.24 12.13 5.74
N ASN A 184 -3.02 12.04 6.27
CA ASN A 184 -2.00 11.18 5.66
C ASN A 184 -2.20 9.68 5.92
N PHE A 185 -2.76 9.31 7.07
CA PHE A 185 -2.82 7.90 7.47
C PHE A 185 -4.23 7.31 7.49
N ARG A 186 -5.29 8.13 7.65
CA ARG A 186 -6.67 7.63 7.81
C ARG A 186 -7.67 8.15 6.78
N LEU A 187 -7.25 8.98 5.82
CA LEU A 187 -8.14 9.54 4.81
C LEU A 187 -8.93 8.48 4.05
N GLN A 188 -8.29 7.38 3.66
CA GLN A 188 -8.95 6.31 2.91
C GLN A 188 -9.98 5.55 3.75
N VAL A 189 -9.70 5.36 5.05
CA VAL A 189 -10.66 4.78 6.01
C VAL A 189 -11.88 5.68 6.14
N MET A 190 -11.66 6.98 6.34
CA MET A 190 -12.74 7.97 6.44
C MET A 190 -13.55 8.05 5.15
N ARG A 191 -12.90 8.06 3.97
CA ARG A 191 -13.57 8.04 2.66
C ARG A 191 -14.39 6.78 2.45
N ALA A 192 -13.95 5.62 2.96
CA ALA A 192 -14.72 4.39 2.86
C ALA A 192 -16.01 4.49 3.68
N PHE A 193 -15.92 4.88 4.94
CA PHE A 193 -17.12 5.07 5.77
C PHE A 193 -18.03 6.18 5.26
N TYR A 194 -17.47 7.27 4.71
CA TYR A 194 -18.27 8.31 4.08
C TYR A 194 -19.06 7.79 2.87
N ARG A 195 -18.44 6.95 2.03
CA ARG A 195 -19.11 6.27 0.91
C ARG A 195 -20.18 5.27 1.36
N ASP A 196 -19.99 4.67 2.54
CA ASP A 196 -21.00 3.80 3.18
C ASP A 196 -22.16 4.62 3.80
N GLY A 197 -22.15 5.95 3.66
CA GLY A 197 -23.24 6.84 4.07
C GLY A 197 -23.12 7.40 5.49
N PHE A 198 -21.98 7.23 6.16
CA PHE A 198 -21.74 7.82 7.48
C PHE A 198 -21.31 9.29 7.39
N GLU A 199 -21.80 10.12 8.31
CA GLU A 199 -21.21 11.45 8.52
C GLU A 199 -19.87 11.30 9.25
N ILE A 200 -18.81 11.90 8.71
CA ILE A 200 -17.48 11.83 9.32
C ILE A 200 -17.19 13.08 10.12
N HIS A 201 -16.94 12.90 11.42
CA HIS A 201 -16.55 13.96 12.35
C HIS A 201 -15.11 13.76 12.80
N ILE A 202 -14.27 14.78 12.66
CA ILE A 202 -12.88 14.73 13.09
C ILE A 202 -12.67 15.77 14.19
N LEU A 203 -12.20 15.29 15.33
CA LEU A 203 -11.94 16.05 16.55
C LEU A 203 -10.42 16.15 16.73
N ALA A 204 -9.84 17.30 16.38
CA ALA A 204 -8.40 17.52 16.41
C ALA A 204 -8.02 19.01 16.41
N PRO A 205 -6.78 19.37 16.80
CA PRO A 205 -6.21 20.67 16.46
C PRO A 205 -6.26 20.92 14.96
N LEU A 206 -6.61 22.14 14.55
CA LEU A 206 -6.64 22.51 13.14
C LEU A 206 -5.21 22.85 12.67
N ASP A 207 -4.85 22.39 11.48
CA ASP A 207 -3.55 22.59 10.87
C ASP A 207 -3.69 22.74 9.34
N SER A 208 -2.57 22.74 8.60
CA SER A 208 -2.57 22.89 7.14
C SER A 208 -3.41 21.83 6.41
N SER A 209 -3.57 20.62 6.97
CA SER A 209 -4.36 19.53 6.39
C SER A 209 -5.87 19.67 6.64
N SER A 210 -6.30 20.56 7.54
CA SER A 210 -7.73 20.77 7.83
C SER A 210 -8.52 21.22 6.61
N LYS A 211 -7.95 22.08 5.75
CA LYS A 211 -8.63 22.51 4.51
C LYS A 211 -8.89 21.33 3.57
N ALA A 212 -7.91 20.44 3.41
CA ALA A 212 -8.05 19.27 2.56
C ALA A 212 -9.13 18.31 3.10
N LEU A 213 -9.15 18.05 4.41
CA LEU A 213 -10.19 17.23 5.04
C LEU A 213 -11.60 17.82 4.90
N LYS A 214 -11.77 19.15 4.98
CA LYS A 214 -13.07 19.78 4.73
C LYS A 214 -13.55 19.60 3.28
N ARG A 215 -12.64 19.65 2.29
CA ARG A 215 -12.99 19.43 0.87
C ARG A 215 -13.48 18.00 0.60
N GLU A 216 -13.11 17.04 1.44
CA GLU A 216 -13.65 15.67 1.39
C GLU A 216 -15.10 15.57 1.89
N GLY A 217 -15.68 16.65 2.40
CA GLY A 217 -17.02 16.67 3.00
C GLY A 217 -17.05 16.31 4.48
N PHE A 218 -15.89 16.21 5.15
CA PHE A 218 -15.82 15.86 6.58
C PHE A 218 -16.06 17.08 7.48
N ARG A 219 -16.74 16.86 8.61
CA ARG A 219 -16.97 17.89 9.63
C ARG A 219 -15.80 17.95 10.61
N LEU A 220 -15.14 19.10 10.72
CA LEU A 220 -14.02 19.30 11.64
C LEU A 220 -14.46 20.04 12.90
N HIS A 221 -14.00 19.55 14.05
CA HIS A 221 -14.20 20.11 15.38
C HIS A 221 -12.84 20.43 15.98
N HIS A 222 -12.58 21.72 16.22
CA HIS A 222 -11.32 22.14 16.80
C HIS A 222 -11.25 21.73 18.28
N ILE A 223 -10.16 21.06 18.65
CA ILE A 223 -9.84 20.69 20.02
C ILE A 223 -8.39 21.08 20.28
N ASP A 224 -8.12 21.67 21.44
CA ASP A 224 -6.78 21.94 21.90
C ASP A 224 -6.20 20.64 22.45
N ILE A 225 -5.19 20.06 21.81
CA ILE A 225 -4.47 18.89 22.34
C ILE A 225 -2.98 19.19 22.33
N ASP A 226 -2.41 19.37 23.52
CA ASP A 226 -0.96 19.46 23.67
C ASP A 226 -0.38 18.05 23.67
N SER A 227 0.00 17.53 22.49
CA SER A 227 0.51 16.16 22.36
C SER A 227 1.78 15.84 23.18
N LYS A 228 2.49 16.84 23.72
CA LYS A 228 3.78 16.68 24.40
C LYS A 228 3.81 17.21 25.84
N GLY A 229 2.96 18.17 26.17
CA GLY A 229 2.90 18.76 27.50
C GLY A 229 2.36 17.80 28.55
N LEU A 230 2.80 18.00 29.80
CA LEU A 230 2.30 17.28 30.97
C LEU A 230 1.35 18.14 31.82
N ASN A 231 0.85 19.25 31.26
CA ASN A 231 0.02 20.21 31.98
C ASN A 231 -1.41 19.64 32.18
N PRO A 232 -1.83 19.33 33.43
CA PRO A 232 -3.11 18.69 33.69
C PRO A 232 -4.32 19.59 33.37
N LEU A 233 -4.20 20.91 33.55
CA LEU A 233 -5.30 21.85 33.27
C LEU A 233 -5.60 21.92 31.77
N LYS A 234 -4.56 21.93 30.94
CA LYS A 234 -4.72 21.84 29.48
C LYS A 234 -5.38 20.51 29.09
N ASP A 235 -4.98 19.42 29.70
CA ASP A 235 -5.54 18.10 29.42
C ASP A 235 -7.02 17.96 29.85
N ILE A 236 -7.40 18.56 30.98
CA ILE A 236 -8.81 18.64 31.41
C ILE A 236 -9.62 19.47 30.41
N LYS A 237 -9.08 20.60 29.93
CA LYS A 237 -9.72 21.40 28.89
C LYS A 237 -9.92 20.58 27.61
N SER A 238 -8.90 19.83 27.17
CA SER A 238 -9.00 18.93 26.01
C SER A 238 -10.11 17.90 26.20
N ALA A 239 -10.14 17.22 27.36
CA ALA A 239 -11.17 16.22 27.66
C ALA A 239 -12.58 16.83 27.69
N TYR A 240 -12.74 18.03 28.23
CA TYR A 240 -14.02 18.75 28.24
C TYR A 240 -14.48 19.13 26.82
N GLN A 241 -13.58 19.64 25.97
CA GLN A 241 -13.89 19.92 24.57
C GLN A 241 -14.33 18.64 23.81
N ILE A 242 -13.63 17.51 24.03
CA ILE A 242 -14.05 16.22 23.48
C ILE A 242 -15.43 15.81 24.00
N TYR A 243 -15.70 16.01 25.30
CA TYR A 243 -17.00 15.70 25.91
C TYR A 243 -18.14 16.49 25.26
N VAL A 244 -17.99 17.81 25.12
CA VAL A 244 -19.02 18.66 24.50
C VAL A 244 -19.27 18.23 23.07
N ALA A 245 -18.21 18.01 22.29
CA ALA A 245 -18.33 17.59 20.89
C ALA A 245 -19.03 16.22 20.77
N LEU A 246 -18.58 15.20 21.51
CA LEU A 246 -19.17 13.85 21.43
C LEU A 246 -20.61 13.80 21.97
N LYS A 247 -20.94 14.61 22.99
CA LYS A 247 -22.30 14.72 23.53
C LYS A 247 -23.28 15.32 22.50
N ASN A 248 -22.80 16.26 21.69
CA ASN A 248 -23.61 16.89 20.64
C ASN A 248 -23.73 16.00 19.40
N ILE A 249 -22.62 15.37 18.98
CA ILE A 249 -22.58 14.53 17.78
C ILE A 249 -23.31 13.19 17.98
N LYS A 250 -23.21 12.59 19.18
CA LYS A 250 -23.72 11.25 19.51
C LYS A 250 -23.36 10.19 18.45
N PRO A 251 -22.06 10.03 18.11
CA PRO A 251 -21.65 9.13 17.05
C PRO A 251 -21.94 7.68 17.39
N LYS A 252 -22.14 6.84 16.37
CA LYS A 252 -22.31 5.40 16.54
C LYS A 252 -21.07 4.74 17.15
N ILE A 253 -19.90 5.25 16.80
CA ILE A 253 -18.61 4.80 17.31
C ILE A 253 -17.60 5.94 17.28
N VAL A 254 -16.65 5.89 18.20
CA VAL A 254 -15.51 6.81 18.28
C VAL A 254 -14.19 6.05 18.08
N PHE A 255 -13.36 6.50 17.15
CA PHE A 255 -11.97 6.03 17.00
C PHE A 255 -11.01 7.03 17.63
N ASN A 256 -10.24 6.59 18.62
CA ASN A 256 -9.30 7.43 19.35
C ASN A 256 -7.86 7.04 19.00
N TYR A 257 -7.09 7.95 18.38
CA TYR A 257 -5.74 7.66 17.89
C TYR A 257 -4.67 8.26 18.78
N THR A 258 -3.53 7.59 18.92
CA THR A 258 -2.37 8.04 19.71
C THR A 258 -2.64 8.12 21.21
N ILE A 259 -1.63 8.44 22.01
CA ILE A 259 -1.67 8.34 23.48
C ILE A 259 -2.79 9.19 24.11
N LYS A 260 -2.78 10.52 23.92
CA LYS A 260 -3.71 11.42 24.62
C LYS A 260 -5.18 11.22 24.20
N PRO A 261 -5.53 11.14 22.91
CA PRO A 261 -6.89 10.83 22.50
C PRO A 261 -7.33 9.42 22.94
N ALA A 262 -6.45 8.41 22.91
CA ALA A 262 -6.78 7.08 23.44
C ALA A 262 -7.08 7.10 24.95
N ILE A 263 -6.48 8.01 25.72
CA ILE A 263 -6.80 8.17 27.14
C ILE A 263 -8.05 9.04 27.29
N TYR A 264 -8.01 10.30 26.90
CA TYR A 264 -9.07 11.26 27.16
C TYR A 264 -10.33 11.00 26.34
N GLY A 265 -10.18 10.65 25.07
CA GLY A 265 -11.29 10.33 24.18
C GLY A 265 -12.01 9.05 24.57
N SER A 266 -11.28 7.99 24.96
CA SER A 266 -11.92 6.75 25.44
C SER A 266 -12.55 6.92 26.81
N PHE A 267 -11.91 7.66 27.73
CA PHE A 267 -12.52 8.01 29.01
C PHE A 267 -13.86 8.75 28.81
N VAL A 268 -13.87 9.79 27.98
CA VAL A 268 -15.08 10.57 27.68
C VAL A 268 -16.14 9.71 26.98
N ALA A 269 -15.77 8.93 25.97
CA ALA A 269 -16.70 8.06 25.26
C ALA A 269 -17.34 7.03 26.21
N ASN A 270 -16.55 6.46 27.12
CA ASN A 270 -17.04 5.53 28.15
C ASN A 270 -18.02 6.20 29.12
N THR A 271 -17.74 7.44 29.54
CA THR A 271 -18.66 8.24 30.38
C THR A 271 -19.98 8.53 29.66
N LEU A 272 -19.93 8.81 28.35
CA LEU A 272 -21.11 9.03 27.51
C LEU A 272 -21.78 7.73 27.03
N LYS A 273 -21.28 6.56 27.43
CA LYS A 273 -21.75 5.23 26.98
C LYS A 273 -21.71 5.07 25.44
N LEU A 274 -20.75 5.72 24.78
CA LEU A 274 -20.51 5.61 23.34
C LEU A 274 -19.52 4.48 23.05
N PRO A 275 -19.82 3.57 22.10
CA PRO A 275 -18.85 2.58 21.64
C PRO A 275 -17.59 3.28 21.14
N ASN A 276 -16.43 2.74 21.51
CA ASN A 276 -15.17 3.32 21.08
C ASN A 276 -14.08 2.28 20.91
N ILE A 277 -13.15 2.59 20.02
CA ILE A 277 -11.94 1.83 19.74
C ILE A 277 -10.75 2.75 19.95
N ALA A 278 -9.79 2.31 20.76
CA ALA A 278 -8.51 3.01 20.91
C ALA A 278 -7.47 2.40 19.97
N VAL A 279 -6.86 3.22 19.13
CA VAL A 279 -5.79 2.81 18.18
C VAL A 279 -4.47 3.37 18.68
N ILE A 280 -3.61 2.47 19.15
CA ILE A 280 -2.30 2.78 19.74
C ILE A 280 -1.26 2.74 18.63
N THR A 281 -0.86 3.93 18.18
CA THR A 281 0.01 4.14 17.01
C THR A 281 1.50 4.17 17.36
N GLY A 282 1.89 3.56 18.48
CA GLY A 282 3.20 3.70 19.10
C GLY A 282 3.13 4.32 20.50
N LEU A 283 4.00 3.85 21.39
CA LEU A 283 4.04 4.25 22.79
C LEU A 283 4.94 5.47 23.08
N GLY A 284 5.69 5.91 22.07
CA GLY A 284 6.53 7.10 22.15
C GLY A 284 7.61 7.03 23.23
N TYR A 285 8.12 8.21 23.62
CA TYR A 285 9.26 8.36 24.52
C TYR A 285 9.04 7.82 25.95
N VAL A 286 7.79 7.76 26.43
CA VAL A 286 7.44 7.30 27.79
C VAL A 286 7.86 5.85 28.04
N PHE A 287 7.87 5.05 26.97
CA PHE A 287 8.17 3.62 27.01
C PHE A 287 9.56 3.29 26.44
N VAL A 288 10.38 4.30 26.15
CA VAL A 288 11.81 4.13 25.91
C VAL A 288 12.52 3.97 27.27
N SER A 289 13.57 3.15 27.31
CA SER A 289 14.41 2.98 28.52
C SER A 289 14.90 4.33 29.07
N GLY A 290 15.04 4.40 30.39
CA GLY A 290 15.54 5.58 31.08
C GLY A 290 15.37 5.52 32.60
N GLY A 291 15.86 6.56 33.29
CA GLY A 291 15.93 6.60 34.74
C GLY A 291 14.58 6.67 35.47
N TRP A 292 14.64 6.75 36.79
CA TRP A 292 13.49 6.66 37.72
C TRP A 292 12.33 7.62 37.39
N LYS A 293 12.58 8.84 36.92
CA LYS A 293 11.54 9.79 36.49
C LYS A 293 10.65 9.23 35.38
N LYS A 294 11.23 8.51 34.40
CA LYS A 294 10.44 7.86 33.34
C LYS A 294 9.63 6.68 33.87
N ARG A 295 10.15 5.95 34.85
CA ARG A 295 9.43 4.84 35.49
C ARG A 295 8.16 5.32 36.19
N ILE A 296 8.24 6.46 36.89
CA ILE A 296 7.08 7.11 37.52
C ILE A 296 6.08 7.58 36.46
N LEU A 297 6.55 8.31 35.44
CA LEU A 297 5.68 8.78 34.35
C LEU A 297 4.96 7.61 33.65
N ARG A 298 5.67 6.50 33.41
CA ARG A 298 5.10 5.29 32.83
C ARG A 298 4.03 4.68 33.74
N ALA A 299 4.27 4.59 35.05
CA ALA A 299 3.28 4.08 36.00
C ALA A 299 2.00 4.92 36.00
N LEU A 300 2.13 6.25 35.97
CA LEU A 300 1.01 7.19 35.89
C LEU A 300 0.22 7.00 34.58
N VAL A 301 0.91 7.01 33.43
CA VAL A 301 0.29 6.80 32.11
C VAL A 301 -0.39 5.43 32.04
N CYS A 302 0.22 4.38 32.59
CA CYS A 302 -0.39 3.06 32.66
C CYS A 302 -1.65 3.03 33.55
N GLY A 303 -1.66 3.79 34.65
CA GLY A 303 -2.86 4.01 35.48
C GLY A 303 -3.97 4.68 34.68
N MET A 304 -3.66 5.76 33.96
CA MET A 304 -4.61 6.49 33.11
C MET A 304 -5.18 5.58 32.01
N TYR A 305 -4.36 4.77 31.34
CA TYR A 305 -4.82 3.79 30.36
C TYR A 305 -5.78 2.77 30.97
N ARG A 306 -5.48 2.22 32.16
CA ARG A 306 -6.35 1.24 32.82
C ARG A 306 -7.76 1.78 33.04
N VAL A 307 -7.85 3.02 33.53
CA VAL A 307 -9.14 3.68 33.74
C VAL A 307 -9.82 4.02 32.42
N ALA A 308 -9.10 4.65 31.50
CA ALA A 308 -9.65 5.12 30.23
C ALA A 308 -10.13 4.00 29.32
N LEU A 309 -9.42 2.87 29.27
CA LEU A 309 -9.70 1.76 28.35
C LEU A 309 -10.62 0.68 28.96
N PHE A 310 -11.03 0.84 30.22
CA PHE A 310 -11.77 -0.18 30.95
C PHE A 310 -13.07 -0.61 30.26
N LYS A 311 -13.84 0.33 29.68
CA LYS A 311 -15.11 0.03 28.96
C LYS A 311 -15.01 0.18 27.44
N THR A 312 -13.81 0.40 26.91
CA THR A 312 -13.57 0.44 25.47
C THR A 312 -13.87 -0.92 24.84
N THR A 313 -14.45 -0.89 23.63
CA THR A 313 -14.88 -2.08 22.88
C THR A 313 -13.68 -2.93 22.47
N GLN A 314 -12.69 -2.31 21.83
CA GLN A 314 -11.43 -2.94 21.45
C GLN A 314 -10.27 -1.95 21.52
N VAL A 315 -9.06 -2.47 21.71
CA VAL A 315 -7.82 -1.68 21.68
C VAL A 315 -6.90 -2.29 20.63
N TRP A 316 -6.56 -1.48 19.64
CA TRP A 316 -5.82 -1.87 18.45
C TRP A 316 -4.37 -1.41 18.54
N PHE A 317 -3.46 -2.28 18.17
CA PHE A 317 -2.02 -2.03 18.19
C PHE A 317 -1.43 -2.21 16.81
N LEU A 318 -0.51 -1.32 16.43
CA LEU A 318 0.17 -1.39 15.13
C LEU A 318 1.27 -2.44 15.06
N ASN A 319 1.72 -2.95 16.20
CA ASN A 319 2.74 -3.98 16.27
C ASN A 319 2.52 -4.92 17.48
N PRO A 320 3.07 -6.16 17.44
CA PRO A 320 2.95 -7.13 18.53
C PRO A 320 3.58 -6.69 19.85
N ASP A 321 4.67 -5.92 19.81
CA ASP A 321 5.40 -5.52 21.02
C ASP A 321 4.60 -4.55 21.89
N ASP A 322 4.00 -3.53 21.28
CA ASP A 322 3.13 -2.56 21.98
C ASP A 322 1.91 -3.27 22.58
N LYS A 323 1.36 -4.26 21.87
CA LYS A 323 0.28 -5.11 22.37
C LYS A 323 0.74 -5.92 23.59
N ALA A 324 1.89 -6.58 23.48
CA ALA A 324 2.45 -7.39 24.57
C ALA A 324 2.74 -6.53 25.81
N GLU A 325 3.28 -5.33 25.61
CA GLU A 325 3.58 -4.38 26.69
C GLU A 325 2.30 -3.95 27.44
N PHE A 326 1.20 -3.68 26.73
CA PHE A 326 -0.09 -3.36 27.35
C PHE A 326 -0.69 -4.52 28.15
N LEU A 327 -0.51 -5.75 27.69
CA LEU A 327 -0.96 -6.94 28.42
C LEU A 327 -0.09 -7.19 29.66
N GLN A 328 1.23 -7.03 29.53
CA GLN A 328 2.19 -7.18 30.62
C GLN A 328 1.90 -6.20 31.77
N TYR A 329 1.67 -4.93 31.47
CA TYR A 329 1.33 -3.91 32.47
C TYR A 329 -0.15 -3.95 32.90
N LYS A 330 -0.93 -4.94 32.44
CA LYS A 330 -2.37 -5.09 32.73
C LYS A 330 -3.18 -3.83 32.42
N ASN A 331 -2.80 -3.11 31.35
CA ASN A 331 -3.57 -1.96 30.89
C ASN A 331 -4.94 -2.35 30.36
N ILE A 332 -5.04 -3.55 29.78
CA ILE A 332 -6.26 -4.10 29.17
C ILE A 332 -6.30 -5.62 29.34
N SER A 333 -7.49 -6.20 29.15
CA SER A 333 -7.69 -7.64 29.00
C SER A 333 -7.29 -8.14 27.60
N SER A 334 -6.84 -9.39 27.52
CA SER A 334 -6.44 -10.04 26.27
C SER A 334 -7.56 -10.07 25.21
N HIS A 335 -8.81 -10.28 25.63
CA HIS A 335 -9.96 -10.33 24.72
C HIS A 335 -10.28 -8.99 24.04
N LYS A 336 -9.78 -7.85 24.54
CA LYS A 336 -9.93 -6.52 23.90
C LYS A 336 -8.78 -6.18 22.96
N ALA A 337 -7.63 -6.80 23.15
CA ALA A 337 -6.43 -6.49 22.38
C ALA A 337 -6.52 -7.07 20.96
N ARG A 338 -6.38 -6.23 19.94
CA ARG A 338 -6.33 -6.61 18.53
C ARG A 338 -5.09 -6.04 17.86
N LEU A 339 -4.58 -6.73 16.86
CA LEU A 339 -3.53 -6.20 16.00
C LEU A 339 -4.18 -5.59 14.76
N LEU A 340 -3.80 -4.36 14.47
CA LEU A 340 -4.04 -3.68 13.20
C LEU A 340 -2.67 -3.64 12.53
N ASP A 341 -2.39 -4.55 11.60
CA ASP A 341 -1.02 -4.81 11.10
C ASP A 341 -0.22 -3.56 10.70
N SER A 342 -0.88 -2.49 10.27
CA SER A 342 -0.31 -1.15 10.08
C SER A 342 -1.44 -0.14 9.83
N GLU A 343 -1.10 1.12 9.54
CA GLU A 343 -2.04 2.10 8.97
C GLU A 343 -2.31 1.89 7.47
N GLY A 344 -1.56 0.99 6.82
CA GLY A 344 -1.72 0.61 5.42
C GLY A 344 -1.04 1.56 4.45
N VAL A 345 -0.45 0.99 3.39
CA VAL A 345 0.15 1.74 2.28
C VAL A 345 -0.71 1.63 1.03
N ASP A 346 -0.83 2.74 0.31
CA ASP A 346 -1.44 2.77 -1.01
C ASP A 346 -0.49 2.18 -2.06
N THR A 347 -0.59 0.86 -2.32
CA THR A 347 0.38 0.14 -3.17
C THR A 347 0.25 0.44 -4.66
N THR A 348 -0.83 1.13 -5.07
CA THR A 348 -0.98 1.66 -6.43
C THR A 348 -0.30 3.02 -6.56
N PHE A 349 -0.42 3.89 -5.54
CA PHE A 349 0.26 5.18 -5.49
C PHE A 349 1.77 5.05 -5.27
N PHE A 350 2.18 4.15 -4.35
CA PHE A 350 3.58 3.76 -4.11
C PHE A 350 3.91 2.49 -4.91
N SER A 351 4.02 2.63 -6.23
CA SER A 351 4.32 1.52 -7.14
C SER A 351 5.59 1.79 -7.96
N PRO A 352 6.46 0.78 -8.16
CA PRO A 352 7.64 0.90 -9.02
C PRO A 352 7.33 1.25 -10.48
N GLN A 353 6.08 1.07 -10.92
CA GLN A 353 5.65 1.26 -12.30
C GLN A 353 5.11 2.66 -12.60
N VAL A 354 5.01 3.53 -11.58
CA VAL A 354 4.44 4.88 -11.75
C VAL A 354 5.48 5.79 -12.40
N SER A 355 5.05 6.52 -13.44
CA SER A 355 5.83 7.62 -14.00
C SER A 355 5.86 8.76 -12.99
N LEU A 356 7.05 9.23 -12.66
CA LEU A 356 7.27 10.21 -11.61
C LEU A 356 8.17 11.33 -12.15
N PRO A 357 7.94 12.58 -11.73
CA PRO A 357 8.76 13.69 -12.16
C PRO A 357 10.23 13.49 -11.74
N PRO A 358 11.18 14.11 -12.45
CA PRO A 358 12.57 14.16 -12.00
C PRO A 358 12.66 14.94 -10.69
N ILE A 359 13.69 14.66 -9.89
CA ILE A 359 13.97 15.43 -8.68
C ILE A 359 14.66 16.73 -9.14
N GLN A 360 14.04 17.87 -8.87
CA GLN A 360 14.63 19.17 -9.18
C GLN A 360 15.94 19.33 -8.38
N ASN A 361 16.98 19.89 -9.01
CA ASN A 361 18.30 20.15 -8.41
C ASN A 361 19.15 18.92 -8.06
N LEU A 362 18.81 17.73 -8.55
CA LEU A 362 19.71 16.57 -8.51
C LEU A 362 19.90 16.00 -9.92
N ASN A 363 21.15 15.74 -10.32
CA ASN A 363 21.49 15.02 -11.55
C ASN A 363 21.17 13.51 -11.43
N CYS A 364 19.94 13.15 -11.06
CA CYS A 364 19.50 11.77 -10.86
C CYS A 364 18.14 11.53 -11.54
N ASN A 365 18.13 11.56 -12.88
CA ASN A 365 16.90 11.38 -13.65
C ASN A 365 16.48 9.91 -13.84
N GLN A 366 17.26 8.94 -13.35
CA GLN A 366 17.06 7.50 -13.61
C GLN A 366 17.37 6.64 -12.38
N THR A 367 16.83 5.41 -12.36
CA THR A 367 17.24 4.34 -11.44
C THR A 367 18.77 4.25 -11.41
N PRO A 368 19.44 4.06 -10.26
CA PRO A 368 20.90 4.06 -10.20
C PRO A 368 21.48 3.14 -11.26
N GLN A 369 22.31 3.71 -12.16
CA GLN A 369 23.08 2.91 -13.10
C GLN A 369 24.00 1.98 -12.30
N HIS A 370 24.52 0.92 -12.93
CA HIS A 370 25.36 -0.12 -12.29
C HIS A 370 26.52 0.41 -11.40
N LYS A 371 26.88 1.69 -11.52
CA LYS A 371 28.00 2.34 -10.83
C LYS A 371 27.60 3.24 -9.64
N GLU A 372 26.33 3.40 -9.28
CA GLU A 372 25.90 4.29 -8.18
C GLU A 372 25.05 3.55 -7.11
N ILE A 373 25.35 3.78 -5.83
CA ILE A 373 24.60 3.27 -4.68
C ILE A 373 24.14 4.45 -3.82
N ILE A 374 22.82 4.59 -3.66
CA ILE A 374 22.22 5.68 -2.90
C ILE A 374 21.50 5.09 -1.70
N PHE A 375 21.97 5.41 -0.48
CA PHE A 375 21.26 5.15 0.76
C PHE A 375 20.41 6.35 1.13
N LEU A 376 19.11 6.15 1.33
CA LEU A 376 18.17 7.22 1.66
C LEU A 376 17.56 7.00 3.03
N LEU A 377 17.65 8.00 3.91
CA LEU A 377 16.90 8.06 5.16
C LEU A 377 15.77 9.09 5.00
N VAL A 378 14.52 8.61 5.16
CA VAL A 378 13.31 9.46 5.17
C VAL A 378 12.72 9.49 6.57
N ALA A 379 12.96 10.58 7.29
CA ALA A 379 12.46 10.78 8.66
C ALA A 379 12.47 12.26 9.05
N ARG A 380 11.81 12.60 10.16
CA ARG A 380 12.08 13.88 10.83
C ARG A 380 13.52 13.87 11.35
N MET A 381 14.19 15.03 11.31
CA MET A 381 15.58 15.17 11.73
C MET A 381 15.71 15.17 13.26
N LEU A 382 15.57 13.97 13.85
CA LEU A 382 15.61 13.72 15.28
C LEU A 382 16.68 12.66 15.57
N TRP A 383 17.38 12.79 16.70
CA TRP A 383 18.35 11.79 17.17
C TRP A 383 17.72 10.41 17.34
N ASP A 384 16.50 10.32 17.87
CA ASP A 384 15.78 9.05 18.07
C ASP A 384 15.39 8.29 16.79
N LYS A 385 15.52 8.92 15.62
CA LYS A 385 15.37 8.29 14.29
C LYS A 385 16.66 7.68 13.77
N GLY A 386 17.76 7.80 14.51
CA GLY A 386 19.05 7.23 14.18
C GLY A 386 19.83 8.01 13.12
N VAL A 387 19.51 9.30 12.94
CA VAL A 387 20.17 10.15 11.92
C VAL A 387 21.67 10.30 12.22
N GLY A 388 22.06 10.38 13.49
CA GLY A 388 23.46 10.42 13.89
C GLY A 388 24.20 9.15 13.47
N GLU A 389 23.63 7.99 13.78
CA GLU A 389 24.18 6.68 13.41
C GLU A 389 24.31 6.52 11.89
N PHE A 390 23.32 7.03 11.14
CA PHE A 390 23.37 7.04 9.68
C PHE A 390 24.54 7.89 9.14
N VAL A 391 24.80 9.06 9.73
CA VAL A 391 25.92 9.93 9.35
C VAL A 391 27.27 9.30 9.72
N GLU A 392 27.38 8.71 10.92
CA GLU A 392 28.61 8.03 11.33
C GLU A 392 28.91 6.80 10.45
N ALA A 393 27.90 6.01 10.11
CA ALA A 393 28.04 4.91 9.15
C ALA A 393 28.47 5.40 7.77
N ALA A 394 27.88 6.49 7.28
CA ALA A 394 28.29 7.14 6.04
C ALA A 394 29.75 7.60 6.07
N ARG A 395 30.21 8.20 7.17
CA ARG A 395 31.60 8.62 7.38
C ARG A 395 32.56 7.43 7.31
N MET A 396 32.21 6.31 7.96
CA MET A 396 33.01 5.07 7.91
C MET A 396 33.14 4.52 6.48
N ILE A 397 32.03 4.44 5.74
CA ILE A 397 32.03 3.93 4.35
C ILE A 397 32.84 4.84 3.42
N LYS A 398 32.72 6.16 3.56
CA LYS A 398 33.51 7.09 2.74
C LYS A 398 35.00 6.93 2.99
N LYS A 399 35.42 6.80 4.26
CA LYS A 399 36.81 6.57 4.63
C LYS A 399 37.37 5.25 4.07
N SER A 400 36.59 4.16 4.10
CA SER A 400 37.02 2.86 3.56
C SER A 400 37.08 2.83 2.03
N ASN A 401 36.17 3.53 1.35
CA ASN A 401 36.14 3.60 -0.11
C ASN A 401 37.24 4.48 -0.70
N THR A 402 37.66 5.53 -0.01
CA THR A 402 38.80 6.36 -0.45
C THR A 402 40.13 5.61 -0.38
N ALA A 403 40.28 4.67 0.56
CA ALA A 403 41.51 3.89 0.75
C ALA A 403 41.74 2.78 -0.29
N THR A 404 40.71 2.42 -1.08
CA THR A 404 40.75 1.32 -2.07
C THR A 404 40.82 1.84 -3.51
N SER A 405 41.32 3.07 -3.70
CA SER A 405 41.38 3.80 -4.97
C SER A 405 42.43 3.26 -5.96
N SER A 406 42.20 2.03 -6.43
CA SER A 406 42.78 1.47 -7.65
C SER A 406 41.62 0.95 -8.53
N GLY A 407 40.89 1.89 -9.14
CA GLY A 407 40.05 1.69 -10.34
C GLY A 407 38.93 0.64 -10.28
N GLY A 408 37.74 1.01 -9.78
CA GLY A 408 36.51 0.24 -10.07
C GLY A 408 35.32 0.38 -9.11
N GLY A 409 35.47 1.06 -7.97
CA GLY A 409 34.42 1.14 -6.94
C GLY A 409 33.16 1.90 -7.37
N ALA A 410 31.99 1.46 -6.89
CA ALA A 410 30.72 2.18 -7.08
C ALA A 410 30.73 3.53 -6.34
N ASN A 411 30.18 4.57 -6.95
CA ASN A 411 29.94 5.86 -6.30
C ASN A 411 28.84 5.71 -5.23
N ILE A 412 29.14 6.03 -3.96
CA ILE A 412 28.22 5.83 -2.84
C ILE A 412 27.77 7.18 -2.26
N ARG A 413 26.45 7.39 -2.20
CA ARG A 413 25.80 8.61 -1.74
C ARG A 413 24.83 8.34 -0.60
N PHE A 414 24.68 9.33 0.27
CA PHE A 414 23.88 9.24 1.49
C PHE A 414 22.93 10.43 1.55
N TRP A 415 21.64 10.15 1.39
CA TRP A 415 20.60 11.17 1.30
C TRP A 415 19.78 11.25 2.59
N LEU A 416 19.59 12.47 3.08
CA LEU A 416 18.72 12.78 4.20
C LEU A 416 17.51 13.58 3.70
N LEU A 417 16.31 13.04 3.84
CA LEU A 417 15.06 13.70 3.47
C LEU A 417 14.13 13.81 4.67
N GLY A 418 13.78 15.04 5.04
CA GLY A 418 12.73 15.35 6.01
C GLY A 418 12.93 16.65 6.78
N ASN A 419 11.88 17.02 7.50
CA ASN A 419 11.78 18.34 8.12
C ASN A 419 12.71 18.51 9.34
N LEU A 420 13.39 19.66 9.39
CA LEU A 420 14.24 20.16 10.50
C LEU A 420 13.45 20.95 11.55
N ASN A 421 12.37 21.61 11.15
CA ASN A 421 11.60 22.54 11.99
C ASN A 421 10.56 21.79 12.84
N VAL A 422 11.04 20.86 13.67
CA VAL A 422 10.19 20.03 14.52
C VAL A 422 10.38 20.45 15.98
N ALA A 423 9.31 20.89 16.63
CA ALA A 423 9.33 21.22 18.05
C ALA A 423 9.44 19.95 18.92
N ASN A 424 10.62 19.33 19.03
CA ASN A 424 10.88 18.08 19.76
C ASN A 424 12.20 18.19 20.54
N PRO A 425 12.28 17.75 21.82
CA PRO A 425 13.53 17.73 22.57
C PRO A 425 14.69 16.97 21.90
N SER A 426 14.37 15.99 21.05
CA SER A 426 15.36 15.18 20.32
C SER A 426 15.72 15.75 18.94
N VAL A 427 15.31 16.98 18.60
CA VAL A 427 15.60 17.59 17.29
C VAL A 427 17.09 17.82 17.09
N ILE A 428 17.56 17.59 15.86
CA ILE A 428 18.94 17.87 15.48
C ILE A 428 19.01 19.34 15.03
N PRO A 429 19.94 20.15 15.56
CA PRO A 429 20.10 21.54 15.13
C PRO A 429 20.38 21.64 13.63
N LYS A 430 19.80 22.66 12.98
CA LYS A 430 20.03 22.93 11.55
C LYS A 430 21.52 23.07 11.23
N SER A 431 22.28 23.76 12.08
CA SER A 431 23.73 23.94 11.94
C SER A 431 24.50 22.61 11.87
N GLN A 432 24.08 21.60 12.63
CA GLN A 432 24.71 20.27 12.62
C GLN A 432 24.48 19.53 11.29
N ILE A 433 23.27 19.64 10.74
CA ILE A 433 22.91 19.01 9.46
C ILE A 433 23.64 19.71 8.30
N GLU A 434 23.71 21.05 8.34
CA GLU A 434 24.48 21.84 7.37
C GLU A 434 25.98 21.50 7.46
N GLN A 435 26.52 21.33 8.67
CA GLN A 435 27.89 20.89 8.86
C GLN A 435 28.14 19.53 8.19
N TRP A 436 27.33 18.50 8.47
CA TRP A 436 27.49 17.18 7.84
C TRP A 436 27.31 17.19 6.32
N HIS A 437 26.47 18.11 5.82
CA HIS A 437 26.32 18.34 4.39
C HIS A 437 27.56 18.97 3.76
N ASN A 438 28.10 20.02 4.39
CA ASN A 438 29.27 20.76 3.92
C ASN A 438 30.58 19.95 4.04
N GLU A 439 30.68 19.08 5.04
CA GLU A 439 31.73 18.04 5.13
C GLU A 439 31.63 16.99 4.00
N GLY A 440 30.56 17.05 3.21
CA GLY A 440 30.29 16.12 2.13
C GLY A 440 29.99 14.72 2.62
N ILE A 441 29.57 14.51 3.88
CA ILE A 441 29.24 13.16 4.40
C ILE A 441 27.87 12.73 3.88
N ILE A 442 26.91 13.65 3.92
CA ILE A 442 25.53 13.44 3.48
C ILE A 442 25.08 14.54 2.51
N GLU A 443 23.98 14.29 1.82
CA GLU A 443 23.23 15.28 1.05
C GLU A 443 21.88 15.50 1.73
N TYR A 444 21.69 16.69 2.28
CA TYR A 444 20.41 17.06 2.87
C TYR A 444 19.48 17.61 1.79
N LEU A 445 18.35 16.92 1.58
CA LEU A 445 17.42 17.19 0.48
C LEU A 445 16.22 18.06 0.88
N GLY A 446 16.21 18.58 2.11
CA GLY A 446 15.07 19.34 2.62
C GLY A 446 13.90 18.44 3.02
N GLN A 447 12.67 18.93 2.77
CA GLN A 447 11.43 18.20 2.98
C GLN A 447 10.66 18.09 1.66
N SER A 448 9.86 17.04 1.49
CA SER A 448 9.02 16.85 0.30
C SER A 448 7.62 16.37 0.68
N ASP A 449 6.61 16.87 -0.02
CA ASP A 449 5.23 16.38 0.05
C ASP A 449 5.05 15.05 -0.71
N ASP A 450 5.94 14.76 -1.66
CA ASP A 450 6.00 13.49 -2.39
C ASP A 450 7.39 12.87 -2.31
N VAL A 451 7.51 11.79 -1.55
CA VAL A 451 8.78 11.08 -1.34
C VAL A 451 9.09 10.09 -2.47
N ARG A 452 8.12 9.78 -3.35
CA ARG A 452 8.25 8.71 -4.36
C ARG A 452 9.40 8.92 -5.35
N PRO A 453 9.68 10.15 -5.85
CA PRO A 453 10.85 10.39 -6.69
C PRO A 453 12.16 9.98 -6.01
N TYR A 454 12.34 10.36 -4.73
CA TYR A 454 13.51 10.03 -3.92
C TYR A 454 13.61 8.53 -3.63
N LEU A 455 12.49 7.89 -3.26
CA LEU A 455 12.44 6.44 -3.07
C LEU A 455 12.86 5.73 -4.36
N ARG A 456 12.32 6.13 -5.52
CA ARG A 456 12.64 5.54 -6.83
C ARG A 456 14.12 5.70 -7.19
N ALA A 457 14.71 6.85 -6.92
CA ALA A 457 16.13 7.11 -7.16
C ALA A 457 17.05 6.39 -6.16
N SER A 458 16.61 6.09 -4.93
CA SER A 458 17.45 5.39 -3.94
C SER A 458 17.72 3.92 -4.30
N SER A 459 18.86 3.39 -3.90
CA SER A 459 19.20 1.96 -4.00
C SER A 459 18.68 1.18 -2.79
N CYS A 460 18.71 1.79 -1.60
CA CYS A 460 18.26 1.22 -0.34
C CYS A 460 17.72 2.33 0.57
N VAL A 461 16.66 2.02 1.33
CA VAL A 461 16.09 2.94 2.31
C VAL A 461 16.47 2.50 3.71
N VAL A 462 16.96 3.44 4.52
CA VAL A 462 17.55 3.18 5.83
C VAL A 462 16.77 3.91 6.91
N LEU A 463 16.42 3.23 7.99
CA LEU A 463 15.80 3.83 9.17
C LEU A 463 16.31 3.14 10.44
N PRO A 464 17.43 3.60 11.03
CA PRO A 464 18.02 2.99 12.22
C PRO A 464 17.36 3.51 13.51
N SER A 465 16.02 3.55 13.53
CA SER A 465 15.22 4.17 14.59
C SER A 465 15.27 3.39 15.90
N TYR A 466 15.14 4.08 17.03
CA TYR A 466 15.22 3.44 18.35
C TYR A 466 13.90 2.78 18.78
N ARG A 467 12.76 3.25 18.25
CA ARG A 467 11.41 2.69 18.45
C ARG A 467 10.43 3.31 17.48
N GLU A 468 9.57 2.49 16.88
CA GLU A 468 8.48 2.93 16.03
C GLU A 468 7.16 2.24 16.41
N GLY A 469 6.02 2.84 16.06
CA GLY A 469 4.75 2.11 16.04
C GLY A 469 4.72 1.18 14.84
N MET A 470 4.71 1.76 13.65
CA MET A 470 4.96 1.08 12.38
C MET A 470 5.47 2.15 11.38
N PRO A 471 6.73 2.11 10.93
CA PRO A 471 7.30 3.21 10.16
C PRO A 471 6.77 3.24 8.73
N MET A 472 5.92 4.22 8.43
CA MET A 472 5.34 4.41 7.11
C MET A 472 6.38 4.60 6.02
N SER A 473 7.49 5.30 6.29
CA SER A 473 8.56 5.50 5.31
C SER A 473 9.20 4.19 4.84
N LEU A 474 9.32 3.18 5.72
CA LEU A 474 9.77 1.85 5.33
C LEU A 474 8.71 1.10 4.53
N LEU A 475 7.44 1.16 4.93
CA LEU A 475 6.36 0.52 4.19
C LEU A 475 6.20 1.11 2.77
N GLU A 476 6.32 2.42 2.62
CA GLU A 476 6.31 3.14 1.33
C GLU A 476 7.51 2.71 0.46
N ALA A 477 8.71 2.65 1.04
CA ALA A 477 9.91 2.15 0.37
C ALA A 477 9.75 0.70 -0.09
N MET A 478 9.27 -0.18 0.80
CA MET A 478 9.01 -1.58 0.49
C MET A 478 7.97 -1.71 -0.62
N SER A 479 6.90 -0.91 -0.58
CA SER A 479 5.88 -0.87 -1.64
C SER A 479 6.51 -0.49 -2.99
N MET A 480 7.41 0.49 -3.01
CA MET A 480 8.20 0.89 -4.18
C MET A 480 9.25 -0.16 -4.61
N GLY A 481 9.31 -1.32 -3.95
CA GLY A 481 10.23 -2.40 -4.26
C GLY A 481 11.66 -2.14 -3.83
N LYS A 482 11.86 -1.33 -2.78
CA LYS A 482 13.20 -1.00 -2.27
C LYS A 482 13.62 -1.98 -1.16
N PRO A 483 14.87 -2.48 -1.20
CA PRO A 483 15.51 -3.07 -0.03
C PRO A 483 15.55 -2.06 1.11
N ILE A 484 15.39 -2.54 2.34
CA ILE A 484 15.44 -1.71 3.55
C ILE A 484 16.58 -2.11 4.48
N ILE A 485 17.11 -1.16 5.24
CA ILE A 485 17.98 -1.42 6.40
C ILE A 485 17.33 -0.76 7.62
N THR A 486 17.09 -1.52 8.68
CA THR A 486 16.42 -1.01 9.88
C THR A 486 16.85 -1.77 11.12
N THR A 487 16.35 -1.37 12.28
CA THR A 487 16.72 -1.93 13.58
C THR A 487 15.82 -3.09 14.01
N ASN A 488 16.32 -3.93 14.91
CA ASN A 488 15.53 -4.95 15.60
C ASN A 488 14.73 -4.36 16.79
N THR A 489 14.03 -3.25 16.57
CA THR A 489 13.19 -2.60 17.59
C THR A 489 11.70 -2.74 17.27
N SER A 490 10.84 -2.46 18.25
CA SER A 490 9.38 -2.42 18.06
C SER A 490 9.00 -1.58 16.82
N GLY A 491 8.03 -2.10 16.07
CA GLY A 491 7.58 -1.58 14.77
C GLY A 491 8.53 -1.92 13.60
N CYS A 492 9.84 -1.72 13.77
CA CYS A 492 10.83 -1.93 12.70
C CYS A 492 11.06 -3.41 12.38
N LYS A 493 11.21 -4.26 13.39
CA LYS A 493 11.53 -5.69 13.22
C LYS A 493 10.46 -6.49 12.46
N GLU A 494 9.22 -6.03 12.49
CA GLU A 494 8.09 -6.65 11.79
C GLU A 494 8.14 -6.46 10.26
N LEU A 495 8.98 -5.53 9.80
CA LEU A 495 9.10 -5.16 8.39
C LEU A 495 10.29 -5.81 7.69
N VAL A 496 11.29 -6.28 8.44
CA VAL A 496 12.55 -6.78 7.88
C VAL A 496 12.84 -8.21 8.32
N ARG A 497 13.26 -9.03 7.35
CA ARG A 497 13.86 -10.34 7.55
C ARG A 497 15.27 -10.27 6.97
N ASN A 498 16.27 -10.41 7.83
CA ASN A 498 17.68 -10.20 7.47
C ASN A 498 18.09 -11.06 6.26
N GLY A 499 18.70 -10.45 5.25
CA GLY A 499 19.10 -11.08 4.00
C GLY A 499 17.97 -11.46 3.03
N PHE A 500 16.70 -11.37 3.44
CA PHE A 500 15.54 -11.72 2.61
C PHE A 500 14.90 -10.50 1.95
N ASN A 501 14.47 -9.50 2.72
CA ASN A 501 13.88 -8.27 2.18
C ASN A 501 14.60 -6.99 2.64
N GLY A 502 15.68 -7.16 3.40
CA GLY A 502 16.51 -6.08 3.90
C GLY A 502 17.60 -6.59 4.83
N PHE A 503 18.28 -5.68 5.51
CA PHE A 503 19.29 -6.00 6.52
C PHE A 503 18.92 -5.38 7.86
N ILE A 504 19.39 -6.01 8.94
CA ILE A 504 19.15 -5.58 10.31
C ILE A 504 20.44 -4.97 10.88
N CYS A 505 20.29 -3.89 11.65
CA CYS A 505 21.34 -3.31 12.48
C CYS A 505 20.88 -3.16 13.93
N GLU A 506 21.83 -3.04 14.85
CA GLU A 506 21.52 -2.80 16.26
C GLU A 506 21.17 -1.32 16.51
N PRO A 507 20.14 -1.03 17.33
CA PRO A 507 19.78 0.35 17.66
C PRO A 507 20.92 1.05 18.41
N LYS A 508 21.14 2.34 18.12
CA LYS A 508 22.22 3.15 18.71
C LYS A 508 23.63 2.66 18.42
N ASN A 509 23.82 1.90 17.33
CA ASN A 509 25.10 1.34 16.96
C ASN A 509 25.44 1.67 15.50
N ALA A 510 26.21 2.75 15.31
CA ALA A 510 26.67 3.17 13.99
C ALA A 510 27.54 2.12 13.29
N HIS A 511 28.32 1.33 14.04
CA HIS A 511 29.18 0.30 13.47
C HIS A 511 28.34 -0.86 12.90
N SER A 512 27.35 -1.33 13.65
CA SER A 512 26.40 -2.34 13.16
C SER A 512 25.62 -1.85 11.93
N LEU A 513 25.26 -0.55 11.88
CA LEU A 513 24.66 0.04 10.69
C LEU A 513 25.63 0.06 9.49
N TYR A 514 26.90 0.41 9.74
CA TYR A 514 27.97 0.32 8.75
C TYR A 514 28.10 -1.10 8.19
N GLU A 515 28.12 -2.13 9.03
CA GLU A 515 28.19 -3.54 8.59
C GLU A 515 26.98 -3.92 7.74
N ALA A 516 25.76 -3.52 8.14
CA ALA A 516 24.55 -3.76 7.36
C ALA A 516 24.58 -3.07 5.99
N MET A 517 25.09 -1.83 5.92
CA MET A 517 25.29 -1.11 4.67
C MET A 517 26.38 -1.75 3.80
N GLN A 518 27.48 -2.22 4.38
CA GLN A 518 28.54 -2.95 3.69
C GLN A 518 28.02 -4.27 3.11
N ASN A 519 27.18 -5.01 3.85
CA ASN A 519 26.50 -6.19 3.34
C ASN A 519 25.64 -5.87 2.12
N PHE A 520 24.91 -4.76 2.12
CA PHE A 520 24.16 -4.29 0.96
C PHE A 520 25.09 -3.92 -0.22
N ILE A 521 26.18 -3.20 0.04
CA ILE A 521 27.19 -2.81 -0.96
C ILE A 521 27.85 -4.04 -1.59
N ASN A 522 28.12 -5.08 -0.82
CA ASN A 522 28.74 -6.32 -1.31
C ASN A 522 27.72 -7.28 -1.96
N THR A 523 26.42 -7.03 -1.81
CA THR A 523 25.38 -7.84 -2.46
C THR A 523 25.31 -7.53 -3.96
N PRO A 524 25.37 -8.53 -4.86
CA PRO A 524 25.25 -8.31 -6.31
C PRO A 524 23.93 -7.64 -6.72
N LEU A 525 23.94 -6.83 -7.79
CA LEU A 525 22.77 -6.06 -8.23
C LEU A 525 21.49 -6.91 -8.42
N GLN A 526 21.62 -8.08 -9.05
CA GLN A 526 20.50 -9.00 -9.28
C GLN A 526 19.87 -9.46 -7.96
N GLN A 527 20.70 -9.73 -6.96
CA GLN A 527 20.24 -10.10 -5.63
C GLN A 527 19.61 -8.91 -4.90
N ARG A 528 20.15 -7.69 -5.01
CA ARG A 528 19.51 -6.47 -4.49
C ARG A 528 18.10 -6.27 -5.08
N GLN A 529 17.95 -6.48 -6.39
CA GLN A 529 16.64 -6.39 -7.06
C GLN A 529 15.67 -7.46 -6.55
N LYS A 530 16.15 -8.68 -6.27
CA LYS A 530 15.34 -9.75 -5.68
C LYS A 530 14.86 -9.38 -4.26
N ILE A 531 15.76 -8.88 -3.42
CA ILE A 531 15.45 -8.37 -2.07
C ILE A 531 14.37 -7.29 -2.14
N GLY A 532 14.50 -6.34 -3.08
CA GLY A 532 13.51 -5.29 -3.31
C GLY A 532 12.13 -5.83 -3.74
N LYS A 533 12.09 -6.82 -4.64
CA LYS A 533 10.85 -7.51 -5.04
C LYS A 533 10.20 -8.21 -3.84
N GLN A 534 10.98 -8.85 -2.97
CA GLN A 534 10.50 -9.50 -1.75
C GLN A 534 9.89 -8.48 -0.77
N SER A 535 10.50 -7.31 -0.61
CA SER A 535 9.91 -6.19 0.14
C SER A 535 8.52 -5.80 -0.37
N ARG A 536 8.36 -5.63 -1.69
CA ARG A 536 7.05 -5.29 -2.27
C ARG A 536 6.01 -6.39 -2.05
N GLN A 537 6.40 -7.66 -2.17
CA GLN A 537 5.49 -8.78 -1.94
C GLN A 537 4.98 -8.84 -0.50
N ILE A 538 5.81 -8.48 0.49
CA ILE A 538 5.39 -8.40 1.90
C ILE A 538 4.29 -7.33 2.06
N VAL A 539 4.50 -6.14 1.51
CA VAL A 539 3.51 -5.04 1.60
C VAL A 539 2.20 -5.44 0.93
N LEU A 540 2.23 -5.95 -0.30
CA LEU A 540 1.02 -6.35 -1.03
C LEU A 540 0.18 -7.39 -0.29
N ARG A 541 0.81 -8.27 0.49
CA ARG A 541 0.12 -9.37 1.21
C ARG A 541 -0.40 -8.98 2.59
N LYS A 542 0.27 -8.03 3.28
CA LYS A 542 0.01 -7.76 4.70
C LYS A 542 -0.32 -6.30 5.01
N TYR A 543 0.25 -5.36 4.27
CA TYR A 543 0.23 -3.93 4.61
C TYR A 543 -0.44 -3.06 3.53
N ASP A 544 -1.10 -3.66 2.54
CA ASP A 544 -1.92 -2.91 1.60
C ASP A 544 -3.11 -2.25 2.31
N LYS A 545 -3.36 -0.98 2.00
CA LYS A 545 -4.45 -0.20 2.61
C LYS A 545 -5.82 -0.87 2.52
N SER A 546 -6.10 -1.67 1.47
CA SER A 546 -7.38 -2.37 1.31
C SER A 546 -7.60 -3.45 2.35
N LEU A 547 -6.51 -4.10 2.81
CA LEU A 547 -6.54 -5.10 3.88
C LEU A 547 -6.84 -4.44 5.22
N ILE A 548 -6.20 -3.30 5.49
CA ILE A 548 -6.42 -2.51 6.70
C ILE A 548 -7.86 -1.99 6.73
N LEU A 549 -8.35 -1.43 5.62
CA LEU A 549 -9.74 -0.98 5.50
C LEU A 549 -10.74 -2.11 5.79
N LYS A 550 -10.49 -3.32 5.31
CA LYS A 550 -11.34 -4.48 5.57
C LYS A 550 -11.48 -4.76 7.07
N GLN A 551 -10.40 -4.62 7.86
CA GLN A 551 -10.45 -4.81 9.32
C GLN A 551 -11.30 -3.73 10.01
N TYR A 552 -11.22 -2.48 9.55
CA TYR A 552 -12.08 -1.38 10.01
C TYR A 552 -13.55 -1.66 9.75
N THR A 553 -13.92 -1.99 8.50
CA THR A 553 -15.30 -2.26 8.09
C THR A 553 -15.88 -3.49 8.79
N GLN A 554 -15.11 -4.58 8.91
CA GLN A 554 -15.55 -5.79 9.63
C GLN A 554 -15.86 -5.51 11.09
N THR A 555 -15.03 -4.73 11.77
CA THR A 555 -15.27 -4.39 13.18
C THR A 555 -16.48 -3.47 13.35
N LEU A 556 -16.66 -2.51 12.45
CA LEU A 556 -17.85 -1.66 12.49
C LEU A 556 -19.14 -2.51 12.33
N HIS A 557 -19.14 -3.47 11.41
CA HIS A 557 -20.27 -4.37 11.21
C HIS A 557 -20.56 -5.23 12.43
N SER A 558 -19.55 -5.82 13.07
CA SER A 558 -19.78 -6.64 14.27
C SER A 558 -20.41 -5.82 15.40
N ILE A 559 -19.89 -4.60 15.63
CA ILE A 559 -20.41 -3.70 16.68
C ILE A 559 -21.86 -3.24 16.38
N CYS A 560 -22.20 -3.09 15.10
CA CYS A 560 -23.57 -2.74 14.71
C CYS A 560 -24.56 -3.91 14.82
N GLN A 561 -24.09 -5.17 14.72
CA GLN A 561 -24.93 -6.37 14.81
C GLN A 561 -25.20 -6.77 16.26
N ASP A 562 -24.21 -6.66 17.16
CA ASP A 562 -24.34 -6.97 18.60
C ASP A 562 -25.36 -6.08 19.35
N LYS A 563 -25.87 -5.02 18.72
CA LYS A 563 -26.91 -4.12 19.28
C LYS A 563 -28.34 -4.46 18.84
N LYS A 564 -28.53 -5.42 17.94
CA LYS A 564 -29.86 -5.87 17.47
C LYS A 564 -30.35 -7.14 18.19
N SER A 565 -29.48 -7.77 18.97
CA SER A 565 -29.74 -8.86 19.92
C SER A 565 -29.75 -8.30 21.33
#